data_AF-K9L5H6-F1
#
_entry.id   AF-K9L5H6-F1
#
_cell.length_a   1.000
_cell.length_b   1.000
_cell.length_c   1.000
_cell.angle_alpha   90.00
_cell.angle_beta   90.00
_cell.angle_gamma   90.00
#
_symmetry.space_group_name_H-M   'P 1'
#
loop_
_entity.id
_entity.type
_entity.pdbx_description
1 polymer ?
#
loop_
_entity_poly.entity_id
_entity_poly.type
_entity_poly.pdbx_seq_one_letter_code
_entity_poly.pdbx_strand_id
1 'polypeptide(L)'
;ECQELLPKAPGGQEPLPEGLFWLLVTGDIPSEEQVRALSADWASRAELPSHVVAMLNNFPSHLHPMAQFSAAMAALNSESKFAQAYSDGVHKSKYWDTTYEDSMDLIAKLPVVAATIYNNLYREGTAPCPIDPAKDWSQNFSEMIGYNDPM
;
A
#
# COMPACT_ATOMS: atom_id res chain seq x y z
N GLU A 1 16.49 -19.42 -2.72
CA GLU A 1 15.10 -19.82 -2.45
C GLU A 1 14.07 -18.74 -2.77
N CYS A 2 13.83 -17.69 -1.97
CA CYS A 2 12.77 -16.70 -2.27
C CYS A 2 12.94 -16.00 -3.63
N GLN A 3 14.15 -15.55 -3.98
CA GLN A 3 14.43 -14.95 -5.30
C GLN A 3 14.22 -15.91 -6.47
N GLU A 4 14.37 -17.22 -6.24
CA GLU A 4 14.23 -18.24 -7.27
C GLU A 4 12.77 -18.65 -7.46
N LEU A 5 12.04 -18.80 -6.36
CA LEU A 5 10.70 -19.40 -6.33
C LEU A 5 9.56 -18.40 -6.44
N LEU A 6 9.74 -17.15 -5.99
CA LEU A 6 8.66 -16.16 -6.03
C LEU A 6 8.44 -15.63 -7.46
N PRO A 7 7.17 -15.41 -7.86
CA PRO A 7 6.84 -14.77 -9.13
C PRO A 7 7.50 -13.40 -9.29
N LYS A 8 7.83 -13.07 -10.54
CA LYS A 8 8.49 -11.82 -10.94
C LYS A 8 7.60 -11.04 -11.90
N ALA A 9 7.85 -9.75 -12.04
CA ALA A 9 7.20 -8.95 -13.07
C ALA A 9 7.57 -9.47 -14.48
N PRO A 10 6.69 -9.32 -15.51
CA PRO A 10 7.03 -9.68 -16.88
C PRO A 10 8.31 -8.97 -17.36
N GLY A 11 9.36 -9.73 -17.65
CA GLY A 11 10.66 -9.19 -18.05
C GLY A 11 11.57 -8.75 -16.90
N GLY A 12 11.07 -8.75 -15.66
CA GLY A 12 11.84 -8.42 -14.46
C GLY A 12 12.61 -9.61 -13.89
N GLN A 13 13.66 -9.33 -13.12
CA GLN A 13 14.48 -10.34 -12.44
C GLN A 13 14.24 -10.40 -10.92
N GLU A 14 13.57 -9.40 -10.36
CA GLU A 14 13.32 -9.31 -8.92
C GLU A 14 11.94 -9.89 -8.55
N PRO A 15 11.81 -10.52 -7.37
CA PRO A 15 10.54 -11.07 -6.89
C PRO A 15 9.57 -9.96 -6.50
N LEU A 16 8.28 -10.17 -6.79
CA LEU A 16 7.24 -9.20 -6.46
C LEU A 16 6.92 -9.15 -4.96
N PRO A 17 6.75 -7.96 -4.35
CA PRO A 17 6.38 -7.84 -2.93
C PRO A 17 5.05 -8.54 -2.58
N GLU A 18 4.11 -8.58 -3.51
CA GLU A 18 2.87 -9.35 -3.43
C GLU A 18 3.15 -10.83 -3.15
N GLY A 19 4.11 -11.41 -3.88
CA GLY A 19 4.48 -12.81 -3.70
C GLY A 19 5.09 -13.07 -2.32
N LEU A 20 5.91 -12.13 -1.84
CA LEU A 20 6.47 -12.20 -0.50
C LEU A 20 5.39 -12.08 0.58
N PHE A 21 4.44 -11.16 0.42
CA PHE A 21 3.32 -11.02 1.35
C PHE A 21 2.49 -12.30 1.44
N TRP A 22 2.17 -12.91 0.29
CA TRP A 22 1.44 -14.18 0.25
C TRP A 22 2.17 -15.26 1.04
N LEU A 23 3.48 -15.41 0.81
CA LEU A 23 4.31 -16.39 1.51
C LEU A 23 4.30 -16.15 3.02
N LEU A 24 4.37 -14.89 3.47
CA LEU A 24 4.36 -14.56 4.90
C LEU A 24 3.02 -14.86 5.58
N VAL A 25 1.90 -14.69 4.86
CA VAL A 25 0.55 -14.91 5.41
C VAL A 25 0.14 -16.38 5.37
N THR A 26 0.53 -17.11 4.32
CA THR A 26 0.04 -18.48 4.06
C THR A 26 1.08 -19.56 4.36
N GLY A 27 2.37 -19.25 4.28
CA GLY A 27 3.46 -20.22 4.31
C GLY A 27 3.73 -20.91 2.96
N ASP A 28 2.92 -20.64 1.94
CA ASP A 28 3.01 -21.28 0.62
C ASP A 28 3.60 -20.33 -0.43
N ILE A 29 4.28 -20.89 -1.44
CA ILE A 29 4.74 -20.12 -2.60
C ILE A 29 3.54 -19.86 -3.52
N PRO A 30 3.21 -18.59 -3.84
CA PRO A 30 2.06 -18.29 -4.69
C PRO A 30 2.31 -18.59 -6.17
N SER A 31 1.22 -18.86 -6.90
CA SER A 31 1.23 -18.85 -8.37
C SER A 31 1.25 -17.43 -8.93
N GLU A 32 1.57 -17.29 -10.23
CA GLU A 32 1.52 -15.99 -10.92
C GLU A 32 0.11 -15.38 -10.90
N GLU A 33 -0.94 -16.20 -11.03
CA GLU A 33 -2.33 -15.76 -10.99
C GLU A 33 -2.72 -15.23 -9.61
N GLN A 34 -2.23 -15.87 -8.53
CA GLN A 34 -2.44 -15.41 -7.16
C GLN A 34 -1.76 -14.06 -6.91
N VAL A 35 -0.53 -13.90 -7.39
CA VAL A 35 0.18 -12.62 -7.32
C VAL A 35 -0.55 -11.53 -8.11
N ARG A 36 -0.98 -11.83 -9.34
CA ARG A 36 -1.73 -10.87 -10.16
C ARG A 36 -3.07 -10.46 -9.52
N ALA A 37 -3.77 -11.42 -8.93
CA ALA A 37 -5.01 -11.15 -8.20
C ALA A 37 -4.76 -10.26 -6.98
N LEU A 38 -3.67 -10.50 -6.26
CA LEU A 38 -3.26 -9.68 -5.12
C LEU A 38 -2.88 -8.26 -5.53
N SER A 39 -2.12 -8.08 -6.62
CA SER A 39 -1.81 -6.76 -7.18
C SER A 39 -3.08 -5.98 -7.53
N ALA A 40 -4.05 -6.64 -8.17
CA ALA A 40 -5.32 -6.01 -8.54
C ALA A 40 -6.17 -5.65 -7.30
N ASP A 41 -6.19 -6.51 -6.28
CA ASP A 41 -6.88 -6.27 -5.02
C ASP A 41 -6.28 -5.06 -4.29
N TRP A 42 -4.96 -4.97 -4.17
CA TRP A 42 -4.29 -3.80 -3.60
C TRP A 42 -4.54 -2.52 -4.41
N ALA A 43 -4.49 -2.59 -5.74
CA ALA A 43 -4.82 -1.44 -6.58
C ALA A 43 -6.25 -0.91 -6.31
N SER A 44 -7.21 -1.81 -6.06
CA SER A 44 -8.60 -1.43 -5.76
C SER A 44 -8.81 -0.80 -4.38
N ARG A 45 -7.90 -1.04 -3.43
CA ARG A 45 -8.01 -0.61 -2.01
C ARG A 45 -7.23 0.67 -1.69
N ALA A 46 -6.45 1.17 -2.63
CA ALA A 46 -5.44 2.20 -2.40
C ALA A 46 -5.98 3.64 -2.33
N GLU A 47 -7.29 3.84 -2.47
CA GLU A 47 -7.92 5.15 -2.35
C GLU A 47 -7.74 5.75 -0.94
N LEU A 48 -7.34 7.02 -0.88
CA LEU A 48 -7.19 7.76 0.38
C LEU A 48 -8.44 8.62 0.65
N PRO A 49 -8.94 8.65 1.89
CA PRO A 49 -10.01 9.56 2.24
C PRO A 49 -9.54 11.02 2.15
N SER A 50 -10.44 11.91 1.74
CA SER A 50 -10.12 13.32 1.43
C SER A 50 -9.44 14.07 2.58
N HIS A 51 -9.78 13.75 3.83
CA HIS A 51 -9.18 14.39 5.00
C HIS A 51 -7.68 14.04 5.17
N VAL A 52 -7.26 12.83 4.79
CA VAL A 52 -5.84 12.42 4.83
C VAL A 52 -5.06 13.12 3.73
N VAL A 53 -5.63 13.21 2.52
CA VAL A 53 -5.01 13.95 1.40
C VAL A 53 -4.83 15.43 1.76
N ALA A 54 -5.87 16.05 2.32
CA ALA A 54 -5.81 17.44 2.77
C ALA A 54 -4.76 17.64 3.88
N MET A 55 -4.64 16.71 4.82
CA MET A 55 -3.61 16.77 5.86
C MET A 55 -2.20 16.69 5.28
N LEU A 56 -1.94 15.73 4.37
CA LEU A 56 -0.65 15.54 3.73
C LEU A 56 -0.19 16.78 2.95
N ASN A 57 -1.10 17.42 2.23
CA ASN A 57 -0.81 18.61 1.43
C ASN A 57 -0.59 19.88 2.25
N ASN A 58 -0.97 19.87 3.54
CA ASN A 58 -0.83 21.00 4.45
C ASN A 58 0.32 20.84 5.45
N PHE A 59 1.04 19.73 5.45
CA PHE A 59 2.23 19.60 6.30
C PHE A 59 3.30 20.62 5.91
N PRO A 60 3.97 21.26 6.88
CA PRO A 60 5.03 22.19 6.57
C PRO A 60 6.28 21.42 6.08
N SER A 61 7.02 22.01 5.15
CA SER A 61 8.19 21.37 4.52
C SER A 61 9.34 21.02 5.48
N HIS A 62 9.38 21.62 6.67
CA HIS A 62 10.37 21.30 7.70
C HIS A 62 9.98 20.10 8.57
N LEU A 63 8.75 19.59 8.48
CA LEU A 63 8.33 18.41 9.20
C LEU A 63 8.94 17.16 8.56
N HIS A 64 9.67 16.39 9.36
CA HIS A 64 10.39 15.20 8.89
C HIS A 64 9.46 14.21 8.16
N PRO A 65 9.87 13.60 7.03
CA PRO A 65 9.02 12.70 6.24
C PRO A 65 8.39 11.56 7.07
N MET A 66 9.18 10.93 7.96
CA MET A 66 8.67 9.88 8.84
C MET A 66 7.59 10.35 9.84
N ALA A 67 7.64 11.63 10.26
CA ALA A 67 6.61 12.19 11.13
C ALA A 67 5.32 12.44 10.34
N GLN A 68 5.42 12.95 9.11
CA GLN A 68 4.26 13.07 8.21
C GLN A 68 3.62 11.71 7.93
N PHE A 69 4.45 10.70 7.65
CA PHE A 69 4.02 9.34 7.39
C PHE A 69 3.30 8.73 8.59
N SER A 70 3.89 8.80 9.78
CA SER A 70 3.27 8.28 11.01
C SER A 70 1.95 8.98 11.34
N ALA A 71 1.86 10.30 11.14
CA ALA A 71 0.63 11.06 11.35
C ALA A 71 -0.47 10.65 10.35
N ALA A 72 -0.12 10.44 9.08
CA ALA A 72 -1.04 9.91 8.06
C ALA A 72 -1.54 8.51 8.40
N MET A 73 -0.67 7.61 8.86
CA MET A 73 -1.08 6.27 9.31
C MET A 73 -2.07 6.33 10.49
N ALA A 74 -1.83 7.24 11.45
CA ALA A 74 -2.74 7.45 12.56
C ALA A 74 -4.10 8.01 12.10
N ALA A 75 -4.12 8.94 11.13
CA ALA A 75 -5.35 9.49 10.59
C ALA A 75 -6.17 8.47 9.80
N LEU A 76 -5.51 7.56 9.08
CA LEU A 76 -6.14 6.46 8.34
C LEU A 76 -6.90 5.46 9.25
N ASN A 77 -6.64 5.46 10.55
CA ASN A 77 -7.40 4.65 11.51
C ASN A 77 -8.91 5.02 11.54
N SER A 78 -9.29 6.19 11.04
CA SER A 78 -10.70 6.55 10.83
C SER A 78 -11.47 5.59 9.92
N GLU A 79 -10.76 4.88 9.03
CA GLU A 79 -11.31 3.89 8.10
C GLU A 79 -11.20 2.45 8.62
N SER A 80 -10.77 2.23 9.87
CA SER A 80 -10.52 0.87 10.40
C SER A 80 -11.81 0.08 10.58
N LYS A 81 -11.93 -1.01 9.82
CA LYS A 81 -13.01 -2.01 9.93
C LYS A 81 -12.90 -2.77 11.25
N PHE A 82 -11.70 -3.06 11.73
CA PHE A 82 -11.49 -3.76 13.00
C PHE A 82 -11.94 -2.90 14.18
N ALA A 83 -11.60 -1.60 14.21
CA ALA A 83 -12.02 -0.70 15.27
C ALA A 83 -13.55 -0.62 15.40
N GLN A 84 -14.24 -0.57 14.25
CA GLN A 84 -15.70 -0.61 14.18
C GLN A 84 -16.25 -1.96 14.67
N ALA A 85 -15.79 -3.08 14.10
CA ALA A 85 -16.26 -4.41 14.46
C ALA A 85 -16.02 -4.77 15.94
N TYR A 86 -14.89 -4.32 16.51
CA TYR A 86 -14.60 -4.47 17.93
C TYR A 86 -15.60 -3.72 18.80
N SER A 87 -15.93 -2.48 18.43
CA SER A 87 -16.92 -1.66 19.12
C SER A 87 -18.33 -2.27 19.05
N ASP A 88 -18.64 -2.95 17.93
CA ASP A 88 -19.90 -3.67 17.73
C ASP A 88 -19.96 -5.04 18.44
N GLY A 89 -18.89 -5.43 19.14
CA GLY A 89 -18.86 -6.64 19.97
C GLY A 89 -18.53 -7.93 19.21
N VAL A 90 -17.74 -7.86 18.13
CA VAL A 90 -17.29 -9.04 17.38
C VAL A 90 -16.64 -10.08 18.29
N HIS A 91 -16.93 -11.36 18.04
CA HIS A 91 -16.37 -12.44 18.83
C HIS A 91 -14.86 -12.57 18.63
N LYS A 92 -14.11 -12.92 19.68
CA LYS A 92 -12.64 -13.01 19.65
C LYS A 92 -12.08 -13.92 18.53
N SER A 93 -12.76 -15.01 18.21
CA SER A 93 -12.35 -15.92 17.12
C SER A 93 -12.44 -15.30 15.72
N LYS A 94 -13.04 -14.12 15.60
CA LYS A 94 -13.31 -13.39 14.35
C LYS A 94 -12.54 -12.08 14.22
N TYR A 95 -11.62 -11.80 15.15
CA TYR A 95 -10.78 -10.61 15.09
C TYR A 95 -9.94 -10.57 13.80
N TRP A 96 -9.42 -11.73 13.40
CA TRP A 96 -8.54 -11.83 12.24
C TRP A 96 -9.22 -11.43 10.93
N ASP A 97 -10.54 -11.67 10.77
CA ASP A 97 -11.28 -11.36 9.54
C ASP A 97 -11.14 -9.85 9.21
N THR A 98 -11.47 -8.97 10.16
CA THR A 98 -11.36 -7.51 9.96
C THR A 98 -9.93 -6.97 10.10
N THR A 99 -9.06 -7.64 10.88
CA THR A 99 -7.65 -7.27 10.95
C THR A 99 -6.94 -7.53 9.62
N TYR A 100 -7.27 -8.63 8.93
CA TYR A 100 -6.77 -8.93 7.60
C TYR A 100 -7.20 -7.83 6.61
N GLU A 101 -8.49 -7.47 6.61
CA GLU A 101 -9.01 -6.40 5.77
C GLU A 101 -8.31 -5.06 6.01
N ASP A 102 -8.12 -4.64 7.26
CA ASP A 102 -7.40 -3.40 7.58
C ASP A 102 -5.92 -3.47 7.18
N SER A 103 -5.27 -4.63 7.30
CA SER A 103 -3.87 -4.81 6.90
C SER A 103 -3.72 -4.70 5.37
N MET A 104 -4.64 -5.31 4.62
CA MET A 104 -4.69 -5.23 3.16
C MET A 104 -4.94 -3.79 2.68
N ASP A 105 -5.91 -3.11 3.29
CA ASP A 105 -6.23 -1.72 2.98
C ASP A 105 -5.05 -0.79 3.31
N LEU A 106 -4.36 -1.03 4.44
CA LEU A 106 -3.20 -0.23 4.84
C LEU A 106 -2.06 -0.39 3.83
N ILE A 107 -1.67 -1.63 3.50
CA ILE A 107 -0.58 -1.92 2.54
C ILE A 107 -0.86 -1.29 1.18
N ALA A 108 -2.11 -1.36 0.71
CA ALA A 108 -2.54 -0.73 -0.53
C ALA A 108 -2.38 0.80 -0.52
N LYS A 109 -2.67 1.45 0.62
CA LYS A 109 -2.62 2.92 0.78
C LYS A 109 -1.20 3.46 1.04
N LEU A 110 -0.25 2.62 1.47
CA LEU A 110 1.12 3.03 1.80
C LEU A 110 1.84 3.77 0.66
N PRO A 111 1.85 3.28 -0.60
CA PRO A 111 2.52 3.97 -1.70
C PRO A 111 1.97 5.34 -1.98
N VAL A 112 0.64 5.51 -1.91
CA VAL A 112 -0.01 6.79 -2.18
C VAL A 112 0.37 7.83 -1.13
N VAL A 113 0.38 7.45 0.14
CA VAL A 113 0.83 8.32 1.23
C VAL A 113 2.30 8.66 1.07
N ALA A 114 3.16 7.65 0.85
CA ALA A 114 4.60 7.84 0.72
C ALA A 114 4.95 8.72 -0.49
N ALA A 115 4.30 8.50 -1.63
CA ALA A 115 4.50 9.29 -2.83
C ALA A 115 4.02 10.73 -2.68
N THR A 116 2.89 10.94 -2.00
CA THR A 116 2.41 12.31 -1.69
C THR A 116 3.43 13.05 -0.83
N ILE A 117 3.97 12.41 0.21
CA ILE A 117 5.01 13.01 1.07
C ILE A 117 6.27 13.33 0.26
N TYR A 118 6.73 12.36 -0.55
CA TYR A 118 7.92 12.53 -1.38
C TYR A 118 7.75 13.68 -2.37
N ASN A 119 6.61 13.76 -3.06
CA ASN A 119 6.36 14.81 -4.03
C ASN A 119 6.19 16.19 -3.38
N ASN A 120 5.54 16.27 -2.21
CA ASN A 120 5.40 17.51 -1.44
C ASN A 120 6.75 18.07 -0.99
N LEU A 121 7.70 17.21 -0.62
CA LEU A 121 9.01 17.64 -0.13
C LEU A 121 10.04 17.86 -1.24
N TYR A 122 10.00 17.06 -2.31
CA TYR A 122 11.09 16.97 -3.29
C TYR A 122 10.67 17.23 -4.74
N ARG A 123 9.37 17.35 -5.02
CA ARG A 123 8.83 17.56 -6.38
C ARG A 123 7.75 18.64 -6.44
N GLU A 124 7.94 19.72 -5.68
CA GLU A 124 7.09 20.93 -5.73
C GLU A 124 5.58 20.66 -5.48
N GLY A 125 5.23 19.60 -4.73
CA GLY A 125 3.84 19.26 -4.47
C GLY A 125 3.11 18.66 -5.67
N THR A 126 3.84 18.09 -6.64
CA THR A 126 3.23 17.41 -7.78
C THR A 126 2.32 16.26 -7.31
N ALA A 127 1.06 16.28 -7.74
CA ALA A 127 0.13 15.20 -7.39
C ALA A 127 0.64 13.85 -7.94
N PRO A 128 0.62 12.76 -7.15
CA PRO A 128 0.92 11.42 -7.63
C PRO A 128 0.01 11.04 -8.81
N CYS A 129 0.54 10.26 -9.76
CA CYS A 129 -0.27 9.72 -10.85
C CYS A 129 -1.35 8.75 -10.30
N PRO A 130 -2.47 8.59 -11.02
CA PRO A 130 -3.47 7.60 -10.63
C PRO A 130 -2.88 6.18 -10.69
N ILE A 131 -3.39 5.30 -9.83
CA ILE A 131 -3.02 3.89 -9.82
C ILE A 131 -3.52 3.21 -11.08
N ASP A 132 -2.67 2.40 -11.69
CA ASP A 132 -3.01 1.52 -12.79
C ASP A 132 -3.23 0.08 -12.25
N PRO A 133 -4.46 -0.45 -12.31
CA PRO A 133 -4.77 -1.81 -11.87
C PRO A 133 -4.05 -2.92 -12.65
N ALA A 134 -3.47 -2.60 -13.81
CA ALA A 134 -2.69 -3.54 -14.60
C ALA A 134 -1.23 -3.66 -14.13
N LYS A 135 -0.76 -2.76 -13.27
CA LYS A 135 0.63 -2.70 -12.77
C LYS A 135 0.74 -3.28 -11.37
N ASP A 136 1.91 -3.81 -11.04
CA ASP A 136 2.21 -4.29 -9.69
C ASP A 136 2.37 -3.12 -8.69
N TRP A 137 2.42 -3.46 -7.41
CA TRP A 137 2.50 -2.50 -6.31
C TRP A 137 3.77 -1.64 -6.38
N SER A 138 4.90 -2.22 -6.75
CA SER A 138 6.18 -1.49 -6.83
C SER A 138 6.23 -0.57 -8.03
N GLN A 139 5.73 -1.03 -9.18
CA GLN A 139 5.67 -0.21 -10.38
C GLN A 139 4.73 0.99 -10.21
N ASN A 140 3.54 0.78 -9.62
CA ASN A 140 2.66 1.89 -9.26
C ASN A 140 3.37 2.89 -8.34
N PHE A 141 4.10 2.40 -7.34
CA PHE A 141 4.85 3.28 -6.44
C PHE A 141 5.92 4.09 -7.15
N SER A 142 6.77 3.46 -7.98
CA SER A 142 7.86 4.13 -8.69
C SER A 142 7.33 5.22 -9.63
N GLU A 143 6.24 4.96 -10.35
CA GLU A 143 5.61 5.95 -11.22
C GLU A 143 4.99 7.12 -10.44
N MET A 144 4.38 6.84 -9.28
CA MET A 144 3.82 7.88 -8.40
C MET A 144 4.87 8.85 -7.86
N ILE A 145 6.10 8.37 -7.61
CA ILE A 145 7.26 9.21 -7.27
C ILE A 145 8.02 9.69 -8.52
N GLY A 146 7.50 9.44 -9.72
CA GLY A 146 8.00 9.88 -11.02
C GLY A 146 9.35 9.33 -11.42
N TYR A 147 9.57 8.04 -11.13
CA TYR A 147 10.67 7.22 -11.65
C TYR A 147 10.08 6.18 -12.61
N ASN A 148 10.40 6.34 -13.89
CA ASN A 148 9.87 5.51 -14.99
C ASN A 148 10.98 4.72 -15.71
N ASP A 149 12.20 4.70 -15.15
CA ASP A 149 13.31 3.92 -15.71
C ASP A 149 12.97 2.43 -15.51
N PRO A 150 12.88 1.62 -16.58
CA PRO A 150 12.60 0.19 -16.45
C PRO A 150 13.72 -0.49 -15.65
N MET A 151 13.32 -1.35 -14.70
CA MET A 151 14.24 -2.25 -13.99
C MET A 151 14.79 -3.35 -14.90
#